data_AF-A0A4D6YEL0-F1
#
_entry.id   AF-A0A4D6YEL0-F1
#
_cell.length_a   1.000
_cell.length_b   1.000
_cell.length_c   1.000
_cell.angle_alpha   90.00
_cell.angle_beta   90.00
_cell.angle_gamma   90.00
#
_symmetry.space_group_name_H-M   'P 1'
#
loop_
_entity.id
_entity.type
_entity.pdbx_description
1 polymer ?
#
loop_
_entity_poly.entity_id
_entity_poly.type
_entity_poly.pdbx_seq_one_letter_code
_entity_poly.pdbx_strand_id
1 'polypeptide(L)'
;MNNNNTQQKWNTKYALKIAKKENIIMTENHWEIIYLIRKIYFKYNINPTNRILLKIIKKEIGNNKSNNLYLLSLFPHGIIKQANKIAGLPTSTICL
;
A
#
# COMPACT_ATOMS: atom_id res chain seq x y z
N MET A 1 -9.25 -34.39 -6.31
CA MET A 1 -7.87 -34.12 -5.84
C MET A 1 -7.79 -32.71 -5.29
N ASN A 2 -7.56 -32.67 -3.99
CA ASN A 2 -7.32 -31.59 -3.03
C ASN A 2 -6.74 -30.25 -3.53
N ASN A 3 -7.27 -29.20 -2.89
CA ASN A 3 -6.65 -27.94 -2.44
C ASN A 3 -6.73 -26.69 -3.32
N ASN A 4 -7.84 -25.99 -3.10
CA ASN A 4 -8.08 -24.55 -3.22
C ASN A 4 -6.91 -23.70 -2.67
N ASN A 5 -5.92 -23.37 -3.50
CA ASN A 5 -4.93 -22.34 -3.17
C ASN A 5 -4.54 -21.53 -4.41
N THR A 6 -5.50 -20.86 -5.04
CA THR A 6 -5.19 -19.67 -5.83
C THR A 6 -4.84 -18.55 -4.87
N GLN A 7 -3.63 -18.64 -4.31
CA GLN A 7 -2.95 -17.52 -3.67
C GLN A 7 -2.91 -16.43 -4.75
N GLN A 8 -3.83 -15.46 -4.68
CA GLN A 8 -3.96 -14.41 -5.68
C GLN A 8 -2.64 -13.63 -5.71
N LYS A 9 -1.74 -14.02 -6.60
CA LYS A 9 -0.45 -13.35 -6.78
C LYS A 9 -0.76 -11.92 -7.15
N TRP A 10 -0.46 -11.00 -6.23
CA TRP A 10 -0.60 -9.57 -6.49
C TRP A 10 0.13 -9.22 -7.78
N ASN A 11 -0.55 -8.47 -8.64
CA ASN A 11 0.02 -7.92 -9.88
C ASN A 11 -0.51 -6.50 -10.08
N THR A 12 0.06 -5.77 -11.04
CA THR A 12 -0.35 -4.40 -11.33
C THR A 12 -1.82 -4.31 -11.74
N LYS A 13 -2.37 -5.31 -12.45
CA LYS A 13 -3.78 -5.36 -12.82
C LYS A 13 -4.70 -5.47 -11.59
N TYR A 14 -4.32 -6.25 -10.59
CA TYR A 14 -5.02 -6.33 -9.30
C TYR A 14 -4.99 -4.98 -8.60
N ALA A 15 -3.81 -4.37 -8.45
CA ALA A 15 -3.66 -3.07 -7.82
C ALA A 15 -4.51 -2.00 -8.51
N LEU A 16 -4.51 -1.95 -9.85
CA LEU A 16 -5.35 -1.03 -10.64
C LEU A 16 -6.84 -1.27 -10.42
N LYS A 17 -7.29 -2.54 -10.38
CA LYS A 17 -8.70 -2.87 -10.09
C LYS A 17 -9.12 -2.36 -8.70
N ILE A 18 -8.26 -2.52 -7.69
CA ILE A 18 -8.54 -2.04 -6.34
C ILE A 18 -8.50 -0.51 -6.28
N ALA A 19 -7.50 0.13 -6.89
CA ALA A 19 -7.39 1.58 -6.92
C ALA A 19 -8.61 2.22 -7.61
N LYS A 20 -9.10 1.62 -8.70
CA LYS A 20 -10.34 2.05 -9.37
C LYS A 20 -11.56 1.96 -8.44
N LYS A 21 -11.66 0.93 -7.61
CA LYS A 21 -12.73 0.81 -6.60
C LYS A 21 -12.63 1.87 -5.49
N GLU A 22 -11.41 2.29 -5.16
CA GLU A 22 -11.12 3.32 -4.16
C GLU A 22 -11.12 4.74 -4.76
N ASN A 23 -11.51 4.91 -6.03
CA ASN A 23 -11.47 6.17 -6.78
C ASN A 23 -10.07 6.85 -6.76
N ILE A 24 -9.01 6.05 -6.76
CA ILE A 24 -7.62 6.51 -6.82
C ILE A 24 -7.08 6.37 -8.24
N ILE A 25 -6.50 7.44 -8.76
CA ILE A 25 -5.76 7.44 -10.02
C ILE A 25 -4.32 7.02 -9.71
N MET A 26 -3.93 5.82 -10.15
CA MET A 26 -2.59 5.28 -9.93
C MET A 26 -1.55 6.00 -10.79
N THR A 27 -0.90 7.01 -10.22
CA THR A 27 0.28 7.67 -10.81
C THR A 27 1.58 7.01 -10.34
N GLU A 28 2.72 7.40 -10.94
CA GLU A 28 4.06 6.91 -10.55
C GLU A 28 4.33 7.08 -9.04
N ASN A 29 3.92 8.20 -8.47
CA ASN A 29 4.04 8.45 -7.03
C ASN A 29 3.25 7.45 -6.18
N HIS A 30 2.07 7.02 -6.63
CA HIS A 30 1.32 5.98 -5.92
C HIS A 30 2.05 4.65 -6.00
N TRP A 31 2.57 4.30 -7.18
CA TRP A 31 3.32 3.06 -7.38
C TRP A 31 4.57 3.00 -6.50
N GLU A 32 5.34 4.07 -6.37
CA GLU A 32 6.48 4.15 -5.45
C GLU A 32 6.07 3.76 -4.03
N ILE A 33 4.99 4.33 -3.50
CA ILE A 33 4.50 4.04 -2.15
C ILE A 33 4.02 2.58 -2.01
N ILE A 34 3.29 2.07 -3.01
CA ILE A 34 2.79 0.69 -3.01
C ILE A 34 3.94 -0.32 -3.02
N TYR A 35 4.93 -0.12 -3.90
CA TYR A 35 6.10 -0.98 -3.94
C TYR A 35 6.91 -0.90 -2.65
N LEU A 36 7.04 0.29 -2.07
CA LEU A 36 7.74 0.49 -0.81
C LEU A 36 7.06 -0.25 0.34
N ILE A 37 5.74 -0.13 0.49
CA ILE A 37 4.96 -0.83 1.51
C ILE A 37 5.10 -2.34 1.35
N ARG A 38 5.03 -2.86 0.11
CA ARG A 38 5.26 -4.28 -0.18
C ARG A 38 6.67 -4.70 0.22
N LYS A 39 7.70 -3.93 -0.15
CA LYS A 39 9.10 -4.20 0.21
C LYS A 39 9.28 -4.29 1.72
N ILE A 40 8.67 -3.38 2.49
CA ILE A 40 8.73 -3.38 3.96
C ILE A 40 8.02 -4.61 4.52
N TYR A 41 6.82 -4.91 4.02
CA TYR A 41 6.05 -6.06 4.47
C TYR A 41 6.80 -7.36 4.20
N PHE A 42 7.37 -7.58 3.02
CA PHE A 42 8.14 -8.78 2.74
C PHE A 42 9.48 -8.83 3.49
N LYS A 43 10.05 -7.68 3.86
CA LYS A 43 11.32 -7.62 4.59
C LYS A 43 11.16 -7.83 6.10
N TYR A 44 10.10 -7.30 6.69
CA TYR A 44 9.90 -7.25 8.14
C TYR A 44 8.64 -7.98 8.62
N ASN A 45 7.78 -8.42 7.70
CA ASN A 45 6.49 -9.07 7.96
C ASN A 45 5.55 -8.26 8.87
N ILE A 46 5.62 -6.93 8.77
CA ILE A 46 4.79 -5.99 9.53
C ILE A 46 4.06 -5.02 8.61
N ASN A 47 2.85 -4.62 9.03
CA ASN A 47 2.15 -3.50 8.45
C ASN A 47 2.66 -2.20 9.08
N PRO A 48 3.29 -1.28 8.31
CA PRO A 48 3.81 -0.03 8.86
C PRO A 48 2.65 0.87 9.34
N THR A 49 2.86 1.58 10.45
CA THR A 49 1.98 2.68 10.87
C THR A 49 2.27 3.94 10.05
N ASN A 50 1.38 4.95 10.07
CA ASN A 50 1.62 6.24 9.38
C ASN A 50 3.00 6.82 9.70
N ARG A 51 3.39 6.83 10.98
CA ARG A 51 4.67 7.39 11.44
C ARG A 51 5.87 6.60 10.90
N ILE A 52 5.77 5.28 10.86
CA ILE A 52 6.82 4.40 10.31
C ILE A 52 6.91 4.60 8.80
N LEU A 53 5.77 4.64 8.10
CA LEU A 53 5.71 4.85 6.66
C LEU A 53 6.37 6.18 6.26
N LEU A 54 6.06 7.29 6.95
CA LEU A 54 6.70 8.59 6.71
C LEU A 54 8.21 8.52 6.88
N LYS A 55 8.69 7.87 7.95
CA LYS A 55 10.14 7.69 8.18
C LYS A 55 10.80 6.91 7.06
N ILE A 56 10.13 5.86 6.57
CA ILE A 56 10.70 5.01 5.51
C ILE A 56 10.66 5.74 4.17
N ILE A 57 9.58 6.45 3.84
CA ILE A 57 9.51 7.31 2.64
C ILE A 57 10.61 8.38 2.68
N LYS A 58 10.80 9.02 3.84
CA LYS A 58 11.88 10.00 4.03
C LYS A 58 13.26 9.40 3.77
N LYS A 59 13.47 8.14 4.17
CA LYS A 59 14.73 7.42 4.02
C LYS A 59 14.98 6.89 2.61
N GLU A 60 13.94 6.35 1.95
CA GLU A 60 14.08 5.63 0.66
C GLU A 60 13.80 6.53 -0.54
N ILE A 61 12.93 7.54 -0.39
CA ILE A 61 12.51 8.44 -1.48
C ILE A 61 13.00 9.87 -1.23
N GLY A 62 12.99 10.31 0.03
CA GLY A 62 13.45 11.63 0.44
C GLY A 62 12.39 12.46 1.15
N ASN A 63 12.84 13.54 1.78
CA ASN A 63 12.00 14.37 2.65
C ASN A 63 10.85 15.08 1.90
N ASN A 64 11.00 15.31 0.60
CA ASN A 64 10.01 16.05 -0.20
C ASN A 64 8.68 15.28 -0.35
N LYS A 65 8.74 13.93 -0.37
CA LYS A 65 7.55 13.06 -0.50
C LYS A 65 7.08 12.46 0.83
N SER A 66 7.78 12.74 1.94
CA SER A 66 7.41 12.25 3.28
C SER A 66 6.51 13.20 4.06
N ASN A 67 5.74 14.05 3.39
CA ASN A 67 4.80 14.97 4.04
C ASN A 67 3.42 14.31 4.16
N ASN A 68 2.78 14.42 5.33
CA ASN A 68 1.41 13.98 5.53
C ASN A 68 0.45 14.59 4.50
N LEU A 69 0.57 15.89 4.22
CA LEU A 69 -0.28 16.55 3.22
C LEU A 69 -0.12 15.94 1.83
N TYR A 70 1.12 15.63 1.45
CA TYR A 70 1.43 14.99 0.18
C TYR A 70 0.86 13.56 0.11
N LEU A 71 1.00 12.77 1.18
CA LEU A 71 0.46 11.41 1.17
C LEU A 71 -1.07 11.38 1.26
N LEU A 72 -1.68 12.34 1.94
CA LEU A 72 -3.14 12.53 1.94
C LEU A 72 -3.66 12.96 0.58
N SER A 73 -2.90 13.74 -0.21
CA SER A 73 -3.30 14.07 -1.57
C SER A 73 -3.26 12.86 -2.52
N LEU A 74 -2.38 11.89 -2.27
CA LEU A 74 -2.35 10.60 -2.98
C LEU A 74 -3.43 9.62 -2.47
N PHE A 75 -3.64 9.57 -1.16
CA PHE A 75 -4.56 8.61 -0.51
C PHE A 75 -5.53 9.33 0.43
N PRO A 76 -6.58 9.97 -0.10
CA PRO A 76 -7.46 10.87 0.67
C PRO A 76 -8.29 10.16 1.74
N HIS A 77 -8.59 8.87 1.58
CA HIS A 77 -9.35 8.09 2.56
C HIS A 77 -8.47 7.30 3.53
N GLY A 78 -7.17 7.64 3.59
CA GLY A 78 -6.22 7.09 4.55
C GLY A 78 -5.16 6.23 3.88
N ILE A 79 -3.92 6.72 3.97
CA ILE A 79 -2.72 6.17 3.33
C ILE A 79 -2.56 4.68 3.61
N ILE A 80 -2.55 4.27 4.88
CA ILE A 80 -2.32 2.85 5.23
C ILE A 80 -3.45 1.96 4.75
N LYS A 81 -4.70 2.38 4.92
CA LYS A 81 -5.87 1.58 4.54
C LYS A 81 -5.91 1.38 3.02
N GLN A 82 -5.78 2.46 2.26
CA GLN A 82 -5.86 2.41 0.80
C GLN A 82 -4.63 1.76 0.20
N ALA A 83 -3.43 2.13 0.68
CA ALA A 83 -2.20 1.57 0.15
C ALA A 83 -2.05 0.08 0.47
N ASN A 84 -2.41 -0.41 1.66
CA ASN A 84 -2.38 -1.84 1.96
C ASN A 84 -3.34 -2.65 1.08
N LYS A 85 -4.56 -2.14 0.85
CA LYS A 85 -5.53 -2.76 -0.07
C LYS A 85 -4.97 -2.87 -1.48
N ILE A 86 -4.48 -1.75 -2.03
CA ILE A 86 -3.92 -1.68 -3.38
C ILE A 86 -2.66 -2.56 -3.48
N ALA A 87 -1.85 -2.61 -2.43
CA ALA A 87 -0.67 -3.47 -2.32
C ALA A 87 -1.01 -4.96 -2.16
N GLY A 88 -2.29 -5.32 -2.01
CA GLY A 88 -2.72 -6.70 -1.78
C GLY A 88 -2.14 -7.30 -0.50
N LEU A 89 -1.85 -6.45 0.49
CA LEU A 89 -1.44 -6.90 1.81
C LEU A 89 -2.68 -7.22 2.64
N PRO A 90 -2.58 -8.15 3.60
CA PRO A 90 -3.65 -8.38 4.55
C PRO A 90 -3.89 -7.10 5.34
N THR A 91 -4.93 -6.36 4.95
CA THR A 91 -5.51 -5.36 5.83
C THR A 91 -6.14 -6.13 6.96
N SER A 92 -5.79 -5.80 8.20
CA SER A 92 -6.41 -6.32 9.41
C SER A 92 -7.91 -5.98 9.40
N THR A 93 -8.71 -6.72 8.64
CA THR A 93 -10.11 -6.96 8.95
C THR A 93 -10.07 -7.89 10.16
N ILE A 94 -9.94 -7.29 11.34
CA ILE A 94 -10.56 -7.88 12.53
C ILE A 94 -12.04 -7.96 12.15
N CYS A 95 -12.50 -9.18 11.89
CA CYS A 95 -13.93 -9.45 11.93
C CYS A 95 -14.35 -9.20 13.38
N LEU A 96 -15.41 -8.42 13.58
CA LEU A 96 -16.06 -8.21 14.88
C LEU A 96 -16.40 -9.56 15.53
#